data_AF-A0A3D8Q2J5-F1
#
_entry.id   AF-A0A3D8Q2J5-F1
#
_cell.length_a   1.000
_cell.length_b   1.000
_cell.length_c   1.000
_cell.angle_alpha   90.00
_cell.angle_beta   90.00
_cell.angle_gamma   90.00
#
_symmetry.space_group_name_H-M   'P 1'
#
loop_
_entity.id
_entity.type
_entity.pdbx_description
1 polymer ?
#
loop_
_entity_poly.entity_id
_entity_poly.type
_entity_poly.pdbx_seq_one_letter_code
_entity_poly.pdbx_strand_id
1 'polypeptide(L)'
;METDKESLLLRKLTATFVTTTFLSILFVLVSFSGGFEFEYNRGNQFIGWFFVYAMYIGLIILIYGNVVSMSIEYLQRKSFPQYDWLYVLILGFFGMGNGVLFQDETAAIYGMIAAIIYGVFDKWIYKRNKTGKRIKLFLVIPIALLILCWGYLELTSPPMPPFTKEDAVSYATSGEGSVIDEFPNTIGQWDGAIGNHQVIRETSVEEIGKEIYIVTFTEHWKKGMETETWKLSYKVDRQSITLSSSEGDMPPYDK
;
A
#
# COMPACT_ATOMS: atom_id res chain seq x y z
N MET A 1 -2.00 42.55 12.81
CA MET A 1 -0.76 41.80 12.46
C MET A 1 -0.94 40.30 12.60
N GLU A 2 -1.73 39.81 13.58
CA GLU A 2 -2.12 38.38 13.68
C GLU A 2 -2.98 37.90 12.51
N THR A 3 -3.98 38.68 12.12
CA THR A 3 -4.91 38.36 11.00
C THR A 3 -4.23 38.16 9.64
N ASP A 4 -3.13 38.85 9.36
CA ASP A 4 -2.36 38.69 8.11
C ASP A 4 -1.46 37.46 8.12
N LYS A 5 -0.93 37.07 9.29
CA LYS A 5 -0.10 35.86 9.43
C LYS A 5 -0.95 34.59 9.39
N GLU A 6 -2.09 34.60 10.07
CA GLU A 6 -3.05 33.49 10.06
C GLU A 6 -3.61 33.23 8.66
N SER A 7 -3.97 34.29 7.94
CA SER A 7 -4.47 34.16 6.56
C SER A 7 -3.39 33.64 5.59
N LEU A 8 -2.12 33.97 5.81
CA LEU A 8 -1.00 33.44 5.05
C LEU A 8 -0.78 31.95 5.34
N LEU A 9 -0.74 31.55 6.61
CA LEU A 9 -0.56 30.14 7.00
C LEU A 9 -1.69 29.27 6.49
N LEU A 10 -2.94 29.70 6.65
CA LEU A 10 -4.11 28.98 6.16
C LEU A 10 -4.06 28.78 4.63
N ARG A 11 -3.65 29.82 3.88
CA ARG A 11 -3.48 29.74 2.42
C ARG A 11 -2.43 28.69 2.04
N LYS A 12 -1.27 28.72 2.70
CA LYS A 12 -0.14 27.80 2.42
C LYS A 12 -0.51 26.36 2.76
N LEU A 13 -1.18 26.12 3.88
CA LEU A 13 -1.69 24.80 4.26
C LEU A 13 -2.77 24.31 3.29
N THR A 14 -3.67 25.19 2.85
CA THR A 14 -4.68 24.84 1.84
C THR A 14 -4.03 24.46 0.52
N ALA A 15 -3.06 25.24 0.03
CA ALA A 15 -2.32 24.92 -1.19
C ALA A 15 -1.57 23.58 -1.04
N THR A 16 -0.91 23.37 0.10
CA THR A 16 -0.22 22.11 0.42
C THR A 16 -1.16 20.92 0.34
N PHE A 17 -2.31 20.99 1.02
CA PHE A 17 -3.31 19.92 1.02
C PHE A 17 -3.82 19.60 -0.38
N VAL A 18 -4.21 20.64 -1.15
CA VAL A 18 -4.78 20.46 -2.48
C VAL A 18 -3.75 19.92 -3.47
N THR A 19 -2.53 20.46 -3.46
CA THR A 19 -1.45 19.94 -4.32
C THR A 19 -1.08 18.51 -3.96
N THR A 20 -0.94 18.20 -2.68
CA THR A 20 -0.60 16.85 -2.22
C THR A 20 -1.66 15.85 -2.66
N THR A 21 -2.94 16.16 -2.41
CA THR A 21 -4.04 15.27 -2.78
C THR A 21 -4.10 15.06 -4.29
N PHE A 22 -4.02 16.15 -5.06
CA PHE A 22 -4.06 16.11 -6.52
C PHE A 22 -2.91 15.29 -7.11
N LEU A 23 -1.68 15.55 -6.67
CA LEU A 23 -0.51 14.81 -7.14
C LEU A 23 -0.56 13.36 -6.71
N SER A 24 -0.99 13.06 -5.48
CA SER A 24 -1.06 11.67 -5.03
C SER A 24 -2.04 10.85 -5.86
N ILE A 25 -3.23 11.41 -6.18
CA ILE A 25 -4.17 10.78 -7.12
C ILE A 25 -3.49 10.54 -8.48
N LEU A 26 -2.84 11.56 -9.03
CA LEU A 26 -2.18 11.46 -10.33
C LEU A 26 -1.08 10.39 -10.33
N PHE A 27 -0.26 10.33 -9.28
CA PHE A 27 0.83 9.36 -9.15
C PHE A 27 0.31 7.93 -9.06
N VAL A 28 -0.77 7.67 -8.31
CA VAL A 28 -1.40 6.34 -8.31
C VAL A 28 -1.88 5.97 -9.71
N LEU A 29 -2.60 6.86 -10.39
CA LEU A 29 -3.12 6.57 -11.73
C LEU A 29 -2.04 6.31 -12.77
N VAL A 30 -0.91 7.03 -12.69
CA VAL A 30 0.24 6.82 -13.58
C VAL A 30 0.99 5.54 -13.24
N SER A 31 1.24 5.27 -11.95
CA SER A 31 2.00 4.10 -11.52
C SER A 31 1.26 2.79 -11.81
N PHE A 32 -0.06 2.80 -11.74
CA PHE A 32 -0.92 1.65 -11.96
C PHE A 32 -1.62 1.68 -13.34
N SER A 33 -1.09 2.44 -14.30
CA SER A 33 -1.62 2.43 -15.67
C SER A 33 -1.49 1.08 -16.35
N GLY A 34 -0.51 0.26 -15.91
CA GLY A 34 -0.30 -1.12 -16.36
C GLY A 34 -1.19 -2.16 -15.67
N GLY A 35 -2.05 -1.74 -14.73
CA GLY A 35 -2.85 -2.62 -13.88
C GLY A 35 -2.41 -2.57 -12.42
N PHE A 36 -3.33 -2.94 -11.52
CA PHE A 36 -3.07 -3.13 -10.09
C PHE A 36 -2.47 -4.51 -9.82
N GLU A 37 -1.85 -4.68 -8.65
CA GLU A 37 -1.23 -5.94 -8.23
C GLU A 37 -2.27 -7.07 -8.15
N PHE A 38 -3.44 -6.76 -7.57
CA PHE A 38 -4.59 -7.66 -7.59
C PHE A 38 -5.68 -7.14 -8.51
N GLU A 39 -6.32 -8.05 -9.23
CA GLU A 39 -7.45 -7.68 -10.08
C GLU A 39 -8.67 -7.25 -9.25
N TYR A 40 -8.84 -7.78 -8.04
CA TYR A 40 -9.94 -7.46 -7.12
C TYR A 40 -9.55 -6.33 -6.14
N ASN A 41 -10.54 -5.75 -5.45
CA ASN A 41 -10.34 -4.68 -4.44
C ASN A 41 -9.44 -3.52 -4.94
N ARG A 42 -9.56 -3.12 -6.21
CA ARG A 42 -8.72 -2.07 -6.82
C ARG A 42 -8.90 -0.73 -6.13
N GLY A 43 -10.10 -0.44 -5.62
CA GLY A 43 -10.35 0.77 -4.83
C GLY A 43 -9.49 0.80 -3.57
N ASN A 44 -9.46 -0.30 -2.81
CA ASN A 44 -8.64 -0.38 -1.60
C ASN A 44 -7.14 -0.27 -1.89
N GLN A 45 -6.65 -0.92 -2.95
CA GLN A 45 -5.27 -0.75 -3.41
C GLN A 45 -4.96 0.71 -3.78
N PHE A 46 -5.86 1.36 -4.52
CA PHE A 46 -5.73 2.78 -4.87
C PHE A 46 -5.64 3.68 -3.64
N ILE A 47 -6.48 3.46 -2.62
CA ILE A 47 -6.46 4.24 -1.37
C ILE A 47 -5.17 3.98 -0.58
N GLY A 48 -4.72 2.73 -0.52
CA GLY A 48 -3.45 2.38 0.12
C GLY A 48 -2.28 3.17 -0.49
N TRP A 49 -2.11 3.08 -1.81
CA TRP A 49 -1.05 3.81 -2.52
C TRP A 49 -1.23 5.32 -2.50
N PHE A 50 -2.47 5.82 -2.51
CA PHE A 50 -2.75 7.24 -2.33
C PHE A 50 -2.17 7.74 -1.00
N PHE A 51 -2.38 7.04 0.10
CA PHE A 51 -1.84 7.44 1.40
C PHE A 51 -0.30 7.39 1.44
N VAL A 52 0.30 6.38 0.80
CA VAL A 52 1.76 6.30 0.64
C VAL A 52 2.27 7.56 -0.06
N TYR A 53 1.76 7.89 -1.25
CA TYR A 53 2.19 9.08 -1.98
C TYR A 53 1.86 10.39 -1.24
N ALA A 54 0.68 10.49 -0.62
CA ALA A 54 0.26 11.66 0.12
C ALA A 54 1.18 11.94 1.31
N MET A 55 1.68 10.90 1.98
CA MET A 55 2.64 11.03 3.06
C MET A 55 3.96 11.62 2.56
N TYR A 56 4.56 11.05 1.50
CA TYR A 56 5.85 11.52 0.99
C TYR A 56 5.76 12.92 0.36
N ILE A 57 4.84 13.10 -0.60
CA ILE A 57 4.64 14.37 -1.29
C ILE A 57 4.21 15.44 -0.30
N GLY A 58 3.30 15.10 0.61
CA GLY A 58 2.80 16.00 1.64
C GLY A 58 3.90 16.47 2.57
N LEU A 59 4.75 15.57 3.05
CA LEU A 59 5.87 15.92 3.93
C LEU A 59 6.85 16.88 3.24
N ILE A 60 7.23 16.58 1.99
CA ILE A 60 8.16 17.41 1.20
C ILE A 60 7.58 18.81 0.97
N ILE A 61 6.32 18.91 0.53
CA ILE A 61 5.69 20.21 0.30
C ILE A 61 5.49 20.96 1.62
N LEU A 62 5.04 20.27 2.67
CA LEU A 62 4.74 20.88 3.96
C LEU A 62 5.99 21.53 4.57
N ILE A 63 7.12 20.84 4.56
CA ILE A 63 8.37 21.30 5.15
C ILE A 63 9.16 22.14 4.16
N TYR A 64 9.68 21.52 3.10
CA TYR A 64 10.58 22.19 2.15
C TYR A 64 9.82 23.19 1.27
N GLY A 65 8.72 22.76 0.67
CA GLY A 65 7.95 23.57 -0.28
C GLY A 65 7.45 24.88 0.32
N ASN A 66 6.86 24.84 1.52
CA ASN A 66 6.38 26.05 2.20
C ASN A 66 7.51 27.00 2.61
N VAL A 67 8.66 26.49 3.09
CA VAL A 67 9.81 27.33 3.46
C VAL A 67 10.37 28.08 2.25
N VAL A 68 10.57 27.37 1.15
CA VAL A 68 11.03 27.96 -0.12
C VAL A 68 10.00 28.96 -0.64
N SER A 69 8.73 28.58 -0.66
CA SER A 69 7.62 29.43 -1.10
C SER A 69 7.51 30.73 -0.32
N MET A 70 7.61 30.70 1.02
CA MET A 70 7.58 31.89 1.85
C MET A 70 8.78 32.81 1.59
N SER A 71 9.97 32.21 1.39
CA SER A 71 11.21 32.94 1.09
C SER A 71 11.11 33.67 -0.25
N ILE A 72 10.61 33.00 -1.30
CA ILE A 72 10.42 33.61 -2.62
C ILE A 72 9.30 34.66 -2.56
N GLU A 73 8.22 34.43 -1.81
CA GLU A 73 7.15 35.43 -1.68
C GLU A 73 7.65 36.71 -0.99
N TYR A 74 8.53 36.59 0.00
CA TYR A 74 9.19 37.73 0.62
C TYR A 74 10.05 38.51 -0.39
N LEU A 75 10.85 37.81 -1.19
CA LEU A 75 11.67 38.41 -2.26
C LEU A 75 10.81 39.06 -3.35
N GLN A 76 9.70 38.43 -3.74
CA GLN A 76 8.76 38.94 -4.73
C GLN A 76 8.14 40.27 -4.28
N ARG A 77 7.69 40.35 -3.02
CA ARG A 77 7.09 41.58 -2.47
C ARG A 77 8.06 42.75 -2.49
N LYS A 78 9.36 42.49 -2.34
CA LYS A 78 10.42 43.50 -2.38
C LYS A 78 10.82 43.89 -3.80
N SER A 79 10.98 42.92 -4.70
CA SER A 79 11.73 43.11 -5.95
C SER A 79 10.86 43.09 -7.21
N PHE A 80 9.74 42.36 -7.21
CA PHE A 80 8.90 42.19 -8.40
C PHE A 80 7.41 41.90 -8.03
N PRO A 81 6.72 42.82 -7.32
CA PRO A 81 5.40 42.56 -6.76
C PRO A 81 4.29 42.31 -7.80
N GLN A 82 4.51 42.71 -9.06
CA GLN A 82 3.52 42.58 -10.14
C GLN A 82 3.62 41.24 -10.91
N TYR A 83 4.74 40.52 -10.81
CA TYR A 83 5.02 39.36 -11.67
C TYR A 83 4.79 38.02 -10.94
N ASP A 84 3.53 37.61 -10.83
CA ASP A 84 3.17 36.32 -10.21
C ASP A 84 3.71 35.10 -10.98
N TRP A 85 3.83 35.20 -12.31
CA TRP A 85 4.37 34.12 -13.14
C TRP A 85 5.85 33.84 -12.81
N LEU A 86 6.62 34.90 -12.51
CA LEU A 86 8.02 34.78 -12.14
C LEU A 86 8.20 34.06 -10.81
N TYR A 87 7.31 34.31 -9.84
CA TYR A 87 7.27 33.55 -8.59
C TYR A 87 7.07 32.06 -8.83
N VAL A 88 6.14 31.68 -9.72
CA VAL A 88 5.86 30.27 -10.03
C VAL A 88 7.06 29.60 -10.71
N LEU A 89 7.72 30.30 -11.65
CA LEU A 89 8.90 29.77 -12.32
C LEU A 89 10.09 29.58 -11.38
N ILE A 90 10.38 30.57 -10.52
CA ILE A 90 11.45 30.46 -9.53
C ILE A 90 11.15 29.29 -8.58
N LEU A 91 9.90 29.14 -8.14
CA LEU A 91 9.50 28.02 -7.29
C LEU A 91 9.67 26.68 -8.01
N GLY A 92 9.31 26.60 -9.29
CA GLY A 92 9.55 25.43 -10.14
C GLY A 92 11.03 25.06 -10.22
N PHE A 93 11.90 26.05 -10.40
CA PHE A 93 13.36 25.84 -10.40
C PHE A 93 13.85 25.26 -9.06
N PHE A 94 13.40 25.79 -7.93
CA PHE A 94 13.72 25.20 -6.62
C PHE A 94 13.09 23.81 -6.42
N GLY A 95 11.99 23.50 -7.11
CA GLY A 95 11.39 22.16 -7.15
C GLY A 95 12.33 21.11 -7.76
N MET A 96 13.21 21.49 -8.68
CA MET A 96 14.24 20.59 -9.22
C MET A 96 15.23 20.13 -8.14
N GLY A 97 15.32 20.82 -7.00
CA GLY A 97 16.18 20.43 -5.88
C GLY A 97 15.92 19.00 -5.36
N ASN A 98 14.71 18.47 -5.58
CA ASN A 98 14.40 17.07 -5.30
C ASN A 98 15.30 16.11 -6.09
N GLY A 99 15.66 16.42 -7.33
CA GLY A 99 16.54 15.57 -8.12
C GLY A 99 17.95 15.47 -7.55
N VAL A 100 18.44 16.55 -6.93
CA VAL A 100 19.74 16.54 -6.22
C VAL A 100 19.63 15.71 -4.94
N LEU A 101 18.53 15.84 -4.21
CA LEU A 101 18.32 15.14 -2.95
C LEU A 101 18.14 13.63 -3.13
N PHE A 102 17.44 13.22 -4.19
CA PHE A 102 17.19 11.80 -4.51
C PHE A 102 18.17 11.22 -5.53
N GLN A 103 19.13 12.01 -6.03
CA GLN A 103 20.08 11.64 -7.08
C GLN A 103 19.41 11.06 -8.33
N ASP A 104 18.26 11.61 -8.70
CA ASP A 104 17.42 11.07 -9.78
C ASP A 104 16.84 12.19 -10.67
N GLU A 105 17.02 12.04 -11.97
CA GLU A 105 16.57 13.04 -12.95
C GLU A 105 15.04 13.13 -13.03
N THR A 106 14.35 12.00 -12.85
CA THR A 106 12.88 11.97 -12.90
C THR A 106 12.28 12.68 -11.69
N ALA A 107 12.90 12.51 -10.51
CA ALA A 107 12.55 13.23 -9.28
C ALA A 107 12.75 14.74 -9.42
N ALA A 108 13.75 15.19 -10.20
CA ALA A 108 13.93 16.60 -10.53
C ALA A 108 12.74 17.15 -11.32
N ILE A 109 12.32 16.42 -12.36
CA ILE A 109 11.20 16.80 -13.24
C ILE A 109 9.89 16.81 -12.46
N TYR A 110 9.61 15.73 -11.71
CA TYR A 110 8.40 15.64 -10.89
C TYR A 110 8.38 16.70 -9.78
N GLY A 111 9.52 16.98 -9.15
CA GLY A 111 9.67 18.05 -8.16
C GLY A 111 9.39 19.43 -8.75
N MET A 112 9.91 19.73 -9.94
CA MET A 112 9.59 20.96 -10.67
C MET A 112 8.09 21.08 -10.96
N ILE A 113 7.47 20.03 -11.51
CA ILE A 113 6.04 20.03 -11.84
C ILE A 113 5.20 20.24 -10.57
N ALA A 114 5.52 19.54 -9.49
CA ALA A 114 4.85 19.66 -8.21
C ALA A 114 4.94 21.09 -7.65
N ALA A 115 6.13 21.69 -7.72
CA ALA A 115 6.37 23.06 -7.26
C ALA A 115 5.62 24.10 -8.09
N ILE A 116 5.55 23.91 -9.41
CA ILE A 116 4.75 24.77 -10.32
C ILE A 116 3.27 24.66 -9.95
N ILE A 117 2.71 23.45 -9.82
CA ILE A 117 1.30 23.24 -9.47
C ILE A 117 0.98 23.88 -8.11
N TYR A 118 1.83 23.65 -7.11
CA TYR A 118 1.72 24.31 -5.81
C TYR A 118 1.72 25.84 -5.94
N GLY A 119 2.67 26.40 -6.68
CA GLY A 119 2.77 27.85 -6.86
C GLY A 119 1.54 28.46 -7.53
N VAL A 120 1.00 27.77 -8.54
CA VAL A 120 -0.25 28.16 -9.21
C VAL A 120 -1.42 28.14 -8.23
N PHE A 121 -1.58 27.08 -7.45
CA PHE A 121 -2.65 26.97 -6.45
C PHE A 121 -2.53 28.03 -5.35
N ASP A 122 -1.34 28.24 -4.79
CA ASP A 122 -1.09 29.27 -3.78
C ASP A 122 -1.44 30.68 -4.29
N LYS A 123 -1.01 31.04 -5.50
CA LYS A 123 -1.33 32.35 -6.11
C LYS A 123 -2.79 32.49 -6.49
N TRP A 124 -3.43 31.40 -6.92
CA TRP A 124 -4.85 31.43 -7.23
C TRP A 124 -5.69 31.65 -5.97
N ILE A 125 -5.38 30.95 -4.87
CA ILE A 125 -6.04 31.14 -3.57
C ILE A 125 -5.81 32.57 -3.09
N TYR A 126 -4.59 33.11 -3.20
CA TYR A 126 -4.29 34.50 -2.86
C TYR A 126 -5.19 35.51 -3.60
N LYS A 127 -5.32 35.37 -4.94
CA LYS A 127 -6.17 36.25 -5.76
C LYS A 127 -7.65 36.12 -5.39
N ARG A 128 -8.13 34.91 -5.09
CA ARG A 128 -9.52 34.70 -4.64
C ARG A 128 -9.81 35.32 -3.28
N ASN A 129 -8.90 35.17 -2.32
CA ASN A 129 -9.04 35.79 -1.01
C ASN A 129 -9.08 37.32 -1.13
N LYS A 130 -8.21 37.92 -1.96
CA LYS A 130 -8.21 39.37 -2.21
C LYS A 130 -9.51 39.87 -2.87
N THR A 131 -10.18 39.02 -3.64
CA THR A 131 -11.47 39.35 -4.31
C THR A 131 -12.69 38.92 -3.52
N GLY A 132 -12.53 38.46 -2.26
CA GLY A 132 -13.63 38.03 -1.39
C GLY A 132 -14.35 36.76 -1.86
N LYS A 133 -13.80 36.03 -2.83
CA LYS A 133 -14.43 34.82 -3.38
C LYS A 133 -14.24 33.63 -2.44
N ARG A 134 -15.25 32.77 -2.35
CA ARG A 134 -15.21 31.54 -1.54
C ARG A 134 -14.11 30.59 -2.04
N ILE A 135 -13.26 30.14 -1.11
CA ILE A 135 -12.19 29.15 -1.35
C ILE A 135 -12.56 27.72 -0.96
N LYS A 136 -13.71 27.51 -0.28
CA LYS A 136 -14.15 26.18 0.18
C LYS A 136 -14.19 25.14 -0.94
N LEU A 137 -14.58 25.54 -2.15
CA LEU A 137 -14.62 24.66 -3.32
C LEU A 137 -13.24 24.03 -3.62
N PHE A 138 -12.15 24.75 -3.34
CA PHE A 138 -10.78 24.31 -3.59
C PHE A 138 -10.39 23.11 -2.70
N LEU A 139 -10.96 23.03 -1.50
CA LEU A 139 -10.77 21.88 -0.60
C LEU A 139 -11.68 20.70 -0.97
N VAL A 140 -12.89 20.98 -1.44
CA VAL A 140 -13.90 19.95 -1.74
C VAL A 140 -13.58 19.19 -3.03
N ILE A 141 -13.11 19.88 -4.07
CA ILE A 141 -12.81 19.26 -5.37
C ILE A 141 -11.85 18.06 -5.27
N PRO A 142 -10.65 18.17 -4.65
CA PRO A 142 -9.72 17.05 -4.61
C PRO A 142 -10.25 15.86 -3.79
N ILE A 143 -11.04 16.12 -2.74
CA ILE A 143 -11.69 15.07 -1.96
C ILE A 143 -12.78 14.37 -2.78
N ALA A 144 -13.60 15.14 -3.51
CA ALA A 144 -14.60 14.58 -4.39
C ALA A 144 -13.97 13.73 -5.50
N LEU A 145 -12.87 14.18 -6.09
CA LEU A 145 -12.10 13.40 -7.07
C LEU A 145 -11.56 12.10 -6.47
N LEU A 146 -11.02 12.14 -5.25
CA LEU A 146 -10.55 10.94 -4.55
C LEU A 146 -11.66 9.90 -4.38
N ILE A 147 -12.83 10.33 -3.90
CA ILE A 147 -13.99 9.46 -3.69
C ILE A 147 -14.51 8.90 -5.01
N LEU A 148 -14.54 9.72 -6.08
CA LEU A 148 -14.97 9.28 -7.41
C LEU A 148 -14.01 8.23 -7.99
N CYS A 149 -12.70 8.46 -7.89
CA CYS A 149 -11.69 7.49 -8.35
C CYS A 149 -11.78 6.18 -7.58
N TRP A 150 -11.85 6.25 -6.24
CA TRP A 150 -12.01 5.07 -5.40
C TRP A 150 -13.29 4.30 -5.75
N GLY A 151 -14.43 5.00 -5.80
CA GLY A 151 -15.72 4.37 -6.08
C GLY A 151 -15.77 3.74 -7.48
N TYR A 152 -15.20 4.39 -8.49
CA TYR A 152 -15.09 3.82 -9.82
C TYR A 152 -14.25 2.54 -9.83
N LEU A 153 -13.09 2.55 -9.16
CA LEU A 153 -12.20 1.39 -9.10
C LEU A 153 -12.81 0.23 -8.30
N GLU A 154 -13.52 0.53 -7.21
CA GLU A 154 -14.18 -0.49 -6.40
C GLU A 154 -15.36 -1.12 -7.15
N LEU A 155 -16.18 -0.31 -7.83
CA LEU A 155 -17.33 -0.81 -8.60
C LEU A 155 -16.95 -1.62 -9.83
N THR A 156 -15.78 -1.35 -10.42
CA THR A 156 -15.26 -2.08 -11.58
C THR A 156 -14.36 -3.25 -11.19
N SER A 157 -14.11 -3.44 -9.90
CA SER A 157 -13.32 -4.57 -9.42
C SER A 157 -14.14 -5.85 -9.52
N PRO A 158 -13.59 -6.94 -10.10
CA PRO A 158 -14.17 -8.26 -9.93
C PRO A 158 -14.29 -8.61 -8.45
N PRO A 159 -15.31 -9.42 -8.06
CA PRO A 159 -15.40 -9.92 -6.72
C PRO A 159 -14.14 -10.72 -6.39
N MET A 160 -13.73 -10.68 -5.13
CA MET A 160 -12.61 -11.50 -4.65
C MET A 160 -12.90 -12.98 -4.96
N PRO A 161 -11.97 -13.70 -5.61
CA PRO A 161 -12.16 -15.11 -5.93
C PRO A 161 -12.30 -15.93 -4.63
N PRO A 162 -13.11 -16.99 -4.61
CA PRO A 162 -13.33 -17.79 -3.40
C PRO A 162 -12.03 -18.45 -2.92
N PHE A 163 -11.86 -18.60 -1.61
CA PHE A 163 -10.73 -19.30 -1.02
C PHE A 163 -11.01 -20.80 -1.05
N THR A 164 -10.17 -21.56 -1.75
CA THR A 164 -10.42 -22.98 -2.02
C THR A 164 -9.69 -23.90 -1.05
N LYS A 165 -9.99 -25.20 -1.11
CA LYS A 165 -9.30 -26.24 -0.34
C LYS A 165 -7.82 -26.33 -0.70
N GLU A 166 -7.54 -26.17 -1.99
CA GLU A 166 -6.20 -26.17 -2.56
C GLU A 166 -5.41 -24.93 -2.07
N ASP A 167 -6.05 -23.76 -2.03
CA ASP A 167 -5.45 -22.55 -1.47
C ASP A 167 -5.13 -22.72 0.02
N ALA A 168 -6.01 -23.38 0.78
CA ALA A 168 -5.78 -23.64 2.20
C ALA A 168 -4.59 -24.57 2.45
N VAL A 169 -4.43 -25.63 1.65
CA VAL A 169 -3.26 -26.53 1.74
C VAL A 169 -1.98 -25.80 1.33
N SER A 170 -2.02 -25.05 0.22
CA SER A 170 -0.89 -24.25 -0.24
C SER A 170 -0.47 -23.23 0.81
N TYR A 171 -1.43 -22.52 1.41
CA TYR A 171 -1.16 -21.54 2.46
C TYR A 171 -0.56 -22.21 3.70
N ALA A 172 -1.12 -23.34 4.15
CA ALA A 172 -0.61 -24.11 5.28
C ALA A 172 0.81 -24.66 5.06
N THR A 173 1.19 -24.98 3.82
CA THR A 173 2.50 -25.57 3.47
C THR A 173 3.52 -24.55 2.97
N SER A 174 3.18 -23.26 2.98
CA SER A 174 4.04 -22.19 2.44
C SER A 174 5.14 -21.70 3.38
N GLY A 175 5.10 -22.07 4.67
CA GLY A 175 6.10 -21.66 5.65
C GLY A 175 7.31 -22.58 5.61
N GLU A 176 8.50 -22.04 5.31
CA GLU A 176 9.76 -22.80 5.34
C GLU A 176 10.27 -23.02 6.77
N GLY A 177 10.93 -24.15 6.99
CA GLY A 177 11.58 -24.53 8.25
C GLY A 177 10.64 -25.16 9.28
N SER A 178 9.45 -25.59 8.89
CA SER A 178 8.47 -26.18 9.78
C SER A 178 8.36 -27.70 9.60
N VAL A 179 7.84 -28.40 10.60
CA VAL A 179 7.68 -29.87 10.57
C VAL A 179 6.71 -30.35 9.48
N ILE A 180 6.00 -29.43 8.83
CA ILE A 180 5.03 -29.69 7.76
C ILE A 180 5.63 -29.50 6.34
N ASP A 181 6.87 -29.00 6.23
CA ASP A 181 7.56 -28.81 4.95
C ASP A 181 7.76 -30.11 4.17
N GLU A 182 7.90 -31.21 4.91
CA GLU A 182 8.17 -32.51 4.30
C GLU A 182 6.89 -33.28 3.93
N PHE A 183 5.71 -32.68 4.14
CA PHE A 183 4.43 -33.22 3.71
C PHE A 183 4.10 -32.80 2.27
N PRO A 184 3.21 -33.54 1.58
CA PRO A 184 2.69 -33.12 0.29
C PRO A 184 2.07 -31.72 0.35
N ASN A 185 2.55 -30.85 -0.53
CA ASN A 185 2.07 -29.48 -0.78
C ASN A 185 0.77 -29.45 -1.62
N THR A 186 0.23 -30.62 -1.94
CA THR A 186 -1.10 -30.81 -2.53
C THR A 186 -1.87 -31.88 -1.75
N ILE A 187 -3.19 -31.86 -1.83
CA ILE A 187 -4.03 -32.90 -1.22
C ILE A 187 -3.63 -34.27 -1.79
N GLY A 188 -3.30 -35.21 -0.91
CA GLY A 188 -2.86 -36.54 -1.31
C GLY A 188 -1.84 -37.15 -0.37
N GLN A 189 -1.19 -38.20 -0.86
CA GLN A 189 -0.27 -39.02 -0.07
C GLN A 189 1.09 -39.11 -0.76
N TRP A 190 2.13 -39.16 0.05
CA TRP A 190 3.49 -39.51 -0.33
C TRP A 190 3.93 -40.72 0.47
N ASP A 191 4.61 -41.65 -0.20
CA ASP A 191 5.18 -42.86 0.38
C ASP A 191 6.68 -42.87 0.11
N GLY A 192 7.47 -43.15 1.14
CA GLY A 192 8.90 -43.32 1.01
C GLY A 192 9.53 -44.01 2.21
N ALA A 193 10.85 -44.17 2.13
CA ALA A 193 11.64 -44.70 3.23
C ALA A 193 12.60 -43.62 3.75
N ILE A 194 12.61 -43.43 5.07
CA ILE A 194 13.52 -42.52 5.77
C ILE A 194 14.36 -43.35 6.74
N GLY A 195 15.63 -43.55 6.41
CA GLY A 195 16.50 -44.49 7.14
C GLY A 195 15.95 -45.92 7.10
N ASN A 196 15.61 -46.47 8.27
CA ASN A 196 15.01 -47.80 8.42
C ASN A 196 13.48 -47.79 8.62
N HIS A 197 12.83 -46.64 8.41
CA HIS A 197 11.37 -46.47 8.56
C HIS A 197 10.68 -46.44 7.21
N GLN A 198 9.55 -47.14 7.08
CA GLN A 198 8.58 -46.89 6.02
C GLN A 198 7.67 -45.77 6.48
N VAL A 199 7.51 -44.72 5.67
CA VAL A 199 6.82 -43.49 6.03
C VAL A 199 5.78 -43.17 4.97
N ILE A 200 4.54 -42.96 5.40
CA ILE A 200 3.45 -42.48 4.56
C ILE A 200 2.99 -41.14 5.14
N ARG A 201 3.12 -40.08 4.36
CA ARG A 201 2.67 -38.73 4.70
C ARG A 201 1.42 -38.42 3.90
N GLU A 202 0.39 -37.95 4.59
CA GLU A 202 -0.88 -37.58 4.00
C GLU A 202 -1.24 -36.14 4.35
N THR A 203 -1.63 -35.38 3.34
CA THR A 203 -2.25 -34.06 3.49
C THR A 203 -3.71 -34.17 3.09
N SER A 204 -4.60 -33.98 4.05
CA SER A 204 -6.06 -33.99 3.85
C SER A 204 -6.67 -32.65 4.26
N VAL A 205 -7.83 -32.33 3.70
CA VAL A 205 -8.51 -31.07 3.97
C VAL A 205 -10.01 -31.27 4.09
N GLU A 206 -10.57 -30.72 5.16
CA GLU A 206 -12.00 -30.74 5.45
C GLU A 206 -12.55 -29.32 5.48
N GLU A 207 -13.72 -29.10 4.90
CA GLU A 207 -14.40 -27.81 4.97
C GLU A 207 -15.32 -27.78 6.19
N ILE A 208 -15.06 -26.87 7.11
CA ILE A 208 -15.82 -26.72 8.36
C ILE A 208 -16.71 -25.48 8.38
N GLY A 209 -16.59 -24.63 7.35
CA GLY A 209 -17.37 -23.41 7.19
C GLY A 209 -17.03 -22.71 5.87
N LYS A 210 -17.75 -21.63 5.57
CA LYS A 210 -17.53 -20.85 4.34
C LYS A 210 -16.10 -20.29 4.33
N GLU A 211 -15.27 -20.79 3.41
CA GLU A 211 -13.84 -20.42 3.29
C GLU A 211 -13.01 -20.71 4.55
N ILE A 212 -13.43 -21.70 5.35
CA ILE A 212 -12.72 -22.15 6.54
C ILE A 212 -12.49 -23.65 6.43
N TYR A 213 -11.23 -24.04 6.48
CA TYR A 213 -10.78 -25.41 6.27
C TYR A 213 -9.99 -25.92 7.48
N ILE A 214 -10.05 -27.22 7.72
CA ILE A 214 -9.08 -27.92 8.56
C ILE A 214 -8.14 -28.67 7.63
N VAL A 215 -6.88 -28.24 7.58
CA VAL A 215 -5.82 -28.97 6.89
C VAL A 215 -5.16 -29.90 7.90
N THR A 216 -5.13 -31.19 7.59
CA THR A 216 -4.62 -32.24 8.46
C THR A 216 -3.47 -32.95 7.80
N PHE A 217 -2.32 -32.90 8.46
CA PHE A 217 -1.11 -33.62 8.14
C PHE A 217 -1.07 -34.89 8.98
N THR A 218 -1.01 -36.04 8.33
CA THR A 218 -0.94 -37.35 9.00
C THR A 218 0.29 -38.09 8.53
N GLU A 219 1.15 -38.49 9.45
CA GLU A 219 2.32 -39.30 9.16
C GLU A 219 2.18 -40.65 9.84
N HIS A 220 2.13 -41.69 9.02
CA HIS A 220 2.21 -43.07 9.47
C HIS A 220 3.64 -43.54 9.26
N TRP A 221 4.28 -44.02 10.31
CA TRP A 221 5.62 -44.59 10.20
C TRP A 221 5.67 -45.99 10.80
N LYS A 222 6.54 -46.82 10.23
CA LYS A 222 6.73 -48.21 10.65
C LYS A 222 8.20 -48.57 10.74
N LYS A 223 8.60 -49.14 11.89
CA LYS A 223 9.93 -49.71 12.14
C LYS A 223 9.78 -51.13 12.68
N GLY A 224 10.03 -52.13 11.83
CA GLY A 224 9.84 -53.53 12.23
C GLY A 224 8.38 -53.86 12.54
N MET A 225 8.06 -54.09 13.82
CA MET A 225 6.69 -54.34 14.31
C MET A 225 6.01 -53.13 14.93
N GLU A 226 6.74 -52.04 15.18
CA GLU A 226 6.20 -50.80 15.72
C GLU A 226 5.61 -49.98 14.58
N THR A 227 4.33 -49.60 14.73
CA THR A 227 3.61 -48.70 13.84
C THR A 227 2.99 -47.62 14.71
N GLU A 228 3.32 -46.36 14.42
CA GLU A 228 2.70 -45.22 15.08
C GLU A 228 2.17 -44.24 14.06
N THR A 229 1.41 -43.27 14.55
CA THR A 229 0.79 -42.25 13.71
C THR A 229 0.88 -40.93 14.44
N TRP A 230 1.44 -39.94 13.75
CA TRP A 230 1.49 -38.56 14.20
C TRP A 230 0.55 -37.74 13.33
N LYS A 231 -0.25 -36.87 13.96
CA LYS A 231 -1.27 -36.08 13.29
C LYS A 231 -1.21 -34.64 13.76
N LEU A 232 -1.28 -33.72 12.82
CA LEU A 232 -1.25 -32.29 13.07
C LEU A 232 -2.33 -31.60 12.22
N SER A 233 -3.27 -30.93 12.87
CA SER A 233 -4.37 -30.27 12.19
C SER A 233 -4.34 -28.76 12.43
N TYR A 234 -4.46 -28.00 11.35
CA TYR A 234 -4.55 -26.55 11.35
C TYR A 234 -5.91 -26.11 10.85
N LYS A 235 -6.52 -25.17 11.58
CA LYS A 235 -7.63 -24.38 11.07
C LYS A 235 -7.05 -23.27 10.18
N VAL A 236 -7.45 -23.26 8.93
CA VAL A 236 -6.97 -22.35 7.90
C VAL A 236 -8.15 -21.57 7.34
N ASP A 237 -8.04 -20.24 7.39
CA ASP A 237 -8.87 -19.34 6.62
C ASP A 237 -7.96 -18.44 5.77
N ARG A 238 -8.56 -17.53 4.99
CA ARG A 238 -7.81 -16.69 4.06
C ARG A 238 -6.77 -15.78 4.72
N GLN A 239 -6.89 -15.50 6.03
CA GLN A 239 -6.05 -14.54 6.75
C GLN A 239 -5.20 -15.17 7.85
N SER A 240 -5.48 -16.41 8.23
CA SER A 240 -4.85 -17.03 9.38
C SER A 240 -4.70 -18.54 9.27
N ILE A 241 -3.66 -19.04 9.93
CA ILE A 241 -3.40 -20.46 10.19
C ILE A 241 -3.29 -20.60 11.70
N THR A 242 -4.15 -21.43 12.29
CA THR A 242 -4.18 -21.66 13.74
C THR A 242 -4.08 -23.15 14.01
N LEU A 243 -3.16 -23.55 14.89
CA LEU A 243 -3.07 -24.95 15.33
C LEU A 243 -4.38 -25.35 16.00
N SER A 244 -5.04 -26.37 15.46
CA SER A 244 -6.31 -26.90 15.98
C SER A 244 -6.09 -28.10 16.88
N SER A 245 -5.25 -29.05 16.46
CA SER A 245 -4.90 -30.22 17.26
C SER A 245 -3.55 -30.80 16.86
N SER A 246 -2.93 -31.50 17.80
CA SER A 246 -1.75 -32.34 17.60
C SER A 246 -1.94 -33.63 18.39
N GLU A 247 -1.80 -34.77 17.72
CA GLU A 247 -2.02 -36.10 18.28
C GLU A 247 -0.86 -37.03 17.88
N GLY A 248 -0.52 -37.97 18.76
CA GLY A 248 0.59 -38.89 18.55
C GLY A 248 1.96 -38.29 18.84
N ASP A 249 2.96 -39.15 18.92
CA ASP A 249 4.34 -38.76 19.18
C ASP A 249 5.08 -38.49 17.87
N MET A 250 5.88 -37.42 17.87
CA MET A 250 6.68 -37.06 16.70
C MET A 250 7.71 -38.17 16.41
N PRO A 251 7.83 -38.62 15.15
CA PRO A 251 8.69 -39.74 14.79
C PRO A 251 10.15 -39.48 15.16
N PRO A 252 10.86 -40.46 15.78
CA PRO A 252 12.24 -40.30 16.18
C PRO A 252 13.20 -40.60 15.03
N TYR A 253 13.23 -39.77 13.98
CA TYR A 253 14.15 -39.97 12.85
C TYR A 253 15.62 -39.75 13.22
N ASP A 254 15.89 -38.91 14.22
CA ASP A 254 17.24 -38.50 14.64
C ASP A 254 17.76 -39.22 15.90
N LYS A 255 17.20 -40.40 16.25
CA LYS A 255 17.72 -41.25 17.33
C LYS A 255 18.27 -42.59 16.84
#